data_AF-A0A1Y3MZL4-F1
#
_entry.id   AF-A0A1Y3MZL4-F1
#
_cell.length_a   1.000
_cell.length_b   1.000
_cell.length_c   1.000
_cell.angle_alpha   90.00
_cell.angle_beta   90.00
_cell.angle_gamma   90.00
#
_symmetry.space_group_name_H-M   'P 1'
#
loop_
_entity.id
_entity.type
_entity.pdbx_description
1 polymer ?
#
loop_
_entity_poly.entity_id
_entity_poly.type
_entity_poly.pdbx_seq_one_letter_code
_entity_poly.pdbx_strand_id
1 'polypeptide(L)'
;MIFLIATHLFIITILSITNSVKSIKAIDRKGQEYVDCEYHRSSISFVNITTIIIESLIAYAIRKIDKKFKEPLSIPVYFYVIYIILYYVMKLVKDNILIYYFSAIGTLMYSSVVLVFLFVIKFYNIYSNKDIENKKIKRLTVVRNSYDMICNKFTQSVEIMEVKN
;
A
#
# COMPACT_ATOMS: atom_id res chain seq x y z
N MET A 1 -9.35 -6.70 6.85
CA MET A 1 -8.77 -7.53 5.75
C MET A 1 -9.42 -8.90 5.65
N ILE A 2 -9.46 -9.70 6.74
CA ILE A 2 -10.09 -11.04 6.74
C ILE A 2 -11.54 -10.99 6.25
N PHE A 3 -12.33 -10.02 6.72
CA PHE A 3 -13.72 -9.83 6.27
C PHE A 3 -13.81 -9.61 4.75
N LEU A 4 -12.95 -8.79 4.15
CA LEU A 4 -12.95 -8.54 2.70
C LEU A 4 -12.59 -9.80 1.90
N ILE A 5 -11.60 -10.56 2.37
CA ILE A 5 -11.20 -11.83 1.75
C ILE A 5 -12.36 -12.82 1.83
N ALA A 6 -13.00 -12.94 3.00
CA ALA A 6 -14.15 -13.81 3.21
C ALA A 6 -15.33 -13.42 2.29
N THR A 7 -15.65 -12.13 2.16
CA THR A 7 -16.69 -11.66 1.25
C THR A 7 -16.37 -11.96 -0.21
N HIS A 8 -15.12 -11.82 -0.63
CA HIS A 8 -14.71 -12.15 -2.00
C HIS A 8 -14.81 -13.67 -2.27
N LEU A 9 -14.33 -14.50 -1.34
CA LEU A 9 -14.45 -15.96 -1.45
C LEU A 9 -15.90 -16.41 -1.51
N PHE A 10 -16.76 -15.80 -0.69
CA PHE A 10 -18.19 -16.07 -0.70
C PHE A 10 -18.85 -15.73 -2.05
N ILE A 11 -18.54 -14.56 -2.62
CA ILE A 11 -19.07 -14.14 -3.93
C ILE A 11 -18.59 -15.08 -5.05
N ILE A 12 -17.30 -15.47 -5.05
CA ILE A 12 -16.75 -16.42 -6.02
C ILE A 12 -17.44 -17.77 -5.91
N THR A 13 -17.70 -18.22 -4.68
CA THR A 13 -18.40 -19.50 -4.42
C THR A 13 -19.82 -19.45 -4.96
N ILE A 14 -20.57 -18.37 -4.73
CA ILE A 14 -21.93 -18.18 -5.28
C ILE A 14 -21.91 -18.19 -6.82
N LEU A 15 -20.98 -17.44 -7.42
CA LEU A 15 -20.82 -17.38 -8.88
C LEU A 15 -20.51 -18.76 -9.47
N SER A 16 -19.67 -19.54 -8.78
CA SER A 16 -19.32 -20.90 -9.18
C SER A 16 -20.52 -21.85 -9.10
N ILE A 17 -21.35 -21.74 -8.06
CA ILE A 17 -22.55 -22.61 -7.89
C ILE A 17 -23.64 -22.26 -8.91
N THR A 18 -23.77 -20.98 -9.26
CA THR A 18 -24.84 -20.50 -10.16
C THR A 18 -24.54 -20.80 -11.65
N ASN A 19 -23.45 -21.53 -11.96
CA ASN A 19 -23.01 -21.85 -13.33
C ASN A 19 -23.03 -20.63 -14.28
N SER A 20 -22.69 -19.45 -13.74
CA SER A 20 -22.73 -18.18 -14.47
C SER A 20 -21.55 -18.00 -15.43
N VAL A 21 -20.64 -18.98 -15.46
CA VAL A 21 -19.46 -19.03 -16.33
C VAL A 21 -19.66 -20.16 -17.32
N LYS A 22 -19.77 -19.83 -18.61
CA LYS A 22 -19.85 -20.82 -19.68
C LYS A 22 -18.56 -20.77 -20.49
N SER A 23 -17.98 -21.94 -20.71
CA SER A 23 -16.87 -22.09 -21.64
C SER A 23 -17.42 -22.14 -23.06
N ILE A 24 -17.06 -21.16 -23.89
CA ILE A 24 -17.42 -21.12 -25.31
C ILE A 24 -16.16 -21.29 -26.15
N LYS A 25 -16.26 -21.96 -27.30
CA LYS A 25 -15.19 -21.96 -28.28
C LYS A 25 -15.30 -20.68 -29.11
N ALA A 26 -14.20 -19.95 -29.20
CA ALA A 26 -14.10 -18.75 -30.02
C ALA A 26 -12.98 -18.92 -31.06
N ILE A 27 -13.06 -18.15 -32.14
CA ILE A 27 -12.08 -18.18 -33.24
C ILE A 27 -11.37 -16.83 -33.27
N ASP A 28 -10.04 -16.85 -33.29
CA ASP A 28 -9.22 -15.63 -33.33
C ASP A 28 -9.15 -15.02 -34.75
N ARG A 29 -8.45 -13.88 -34.89
CA ARG A 29 -8.25 -13.22 -36.21
C ARG A 29 -7.46 -14.08 -37.21
N LYS A 30 -6.76 -15.12 -36.75
CA LYS A 30 -5.96 -16.06 -37.55
C LYS A 30 -6.70 -17.37 -37.83
N GLY A 31 -7.96 -17.51 -37.39
CA GLY A 31 -8.74 -18.74 -37.55
C GLY A 31 -8.42 -19.84 -36.53
N GLN A 32 -7.68 -19.55 -35.47
CA GLN A 32 -7.33 -20.51 -34.42
C GLN A 32 -8.46 -20.61 -33.39
N GLU A 33 -8.85 -21.83 -33.05
CA GLU A 33 -9.79 -22.09 -31.97
C GLU A 33 -9.12 -21.82 -30.62
N TYR A 34 -9.79 -21.05 -29.77
CA TYR A 34 -9.44 -20.89 -28.37
C TYR A 34 -10.69 -21.05 -27.50
N VAL A 35 -10.48 -21.43 -26.24
CA VAL A 35 -11.55 -21.54 -25.26
C VAL A 35 -11.66 -20.20 -24.54
N ASP A 36 -12.81 -19.54 -24.67
CA ASP A 36 -13.14 -18.31 -23.98
C ASP A 36 -14.16 -18.58 -22.87
N CYS A 37 -14.08 -17.78 -21.80
CA CYS A 37 -15.03 -17.85 -20.70
C CYS A 37 -16.05 -16.71 -20.87
N GLU A 38 -17.25 -17.06 -21.29
CA GLU A 38 -18.35 -16.10 -21.35
C GLU A 38 -18.99 -15.98 -19.96
N TYR A 39 -18.85 -14.79 -19.38
CA TYR A 39 -19.45 -14.44 -18.11
C TYR A 39 -20.75 -13.67 -18.33
N HIS A 40 -21.77 -13.93 -17.52
CA HIS A 40 -22.98 -13.10 -17.55
C HIS A 40 -22.65 -11.64 -17.19
N ARG A 41 -22.65 -10.78 -18.22
CA ARG A 41 -22.05 -9.43 -18.21
C ARG A 41 -22.61 -8.50 -17.12
N SER A 42 -23.86 -8.70 -16.73
CA SER A 42 -24.56 -7.88 -15.74
C SER A 42 -24.02 -8.07 -14.32
N SER A 43 -23.76 -9.29 -13.87
CA SER A 43 -23.53 -9.55 -12.43
C SER A 43 -22.13 -9.16 -11.95
N ILE A 44 -21.10 -9.35 -12.78
CA ILE A 44 -19.69 -9.09 -12.38
C ILE A 44 -19.36 -7.60 -12.39
N SER A 45 -20.01 -6.82 -13.27
CA SER A 45 -19.73 -5.40 -13.40
C SER A 45 -20.14 -4.62 -12.15
N PHE A 46 -21.26 -4.96 -11.52
CA PHE A 46 -21.73 -4.25 -10.32
C PHE A 46 -20.82 -4.49 -9.12
N VAL A 47 -20.38 -5.73 -8.90
CA VAL A 47 -19.50 -6.07 -7.77
C VAL A 47 -18.17 -5.32 -7.87
N ASN A 48 -17.56 -5.26 -9.06
CA ASN A 48 -16.29 -4.54 -9.22
C ASN A 48 -16.44 -3.04 -8.95
N ILE A 49 -17.55 -2.43 -9.40
CA ILE A 49 -17.82 -1.00 -9.17
C ILE A 49 -18.05 -0.73 -7.68
N THR A 50 -18.81 -1.57 -6.97
CA THR A 50 -19.04 -1.39 -5.54
C THR A 50 -17.76 -1.55 -4.73
N THR A 51 -16.88 -2.49 -5.11
CA THR A 51 -15.55 -2.63 -4.48
C THR A 51 -14.74 -1.34 -4.64
N ILE A 52 -14.68 -0.75 -5.84
CA ILE A 52 -13.94 0.50 -6.09
C ILE A 52 -14.51 1.65 -5.25
N ILE A 53 -15.84 1.76 -5.15
CA ILE A 53 -16.49 2.80 -4.34
C ILE A 53 -16.14 2.62 -2.87
N ILE A 54 -16.25 1.41 -2.33
CA ILE A 54 -15.93 1.10 -0.94
C ILE A 54 -14.45 1.39 -0.64
N GLU A 55 -13.54 0.96 -1.51
CA GLU A 55 -12.10 1.23 -1.39
C GLU A 55 -11.81 2.73 -1.41
N SER A 56 -12.46 3.48 -2.30
CA SER A 56 -12.31 4.93 -2.41
C SER A 56 -12.81 5.65 -1.15
N LEU A 57 -13.95 5.21 -0.59
CA LEU A 57 -14.51 5.75 0.64
C LEU A 57 -13.60 5.47 1.84
N ILE A 58 -13.08 4.25 1.96
CA ILE A 58 -12.13 3.87 3.02
C ILE A 58 -10.85 4.69 2.88
N ALA A 59 -10.29 4.81 1.67
CA ALA A 59 -9.09 5.61 1.41
C ALA A 59 -9.30 7.08 1.79
N TYR A 60 -10.48 7.63 1.52
CA TYR A 60 -10.84 8.99 1.92
C TYR A 60 -11.00 9.13 3.44
N ALA A 61 -11.61 8.15 4.11
CA ALA A 61 -11.76 8.13 5.56
C ALA A 61 -10.39 8.11 6.27
N ILE A 62 -9.45 7.29 5.79
CA ILE A 62 -8.09 7.20 6.34
C ILE A 62 -7.34 8.53 6.22
N ARG A 63 -7.65 9.36 5.21
CA ARG A 63 -7.00 10.67 5.04
C ARG A 63 -7.22 11.62 6.22
N LYS A 64 -8.30 11.43 6.98
CA LYS A 64 -8.66 12.23 8.17
C LYS A 64 -8.07 11.69 9.48
N ILE A 65 -7.50 10.48 9.49
CA ILE A 65 -6.87 9.90 10.68
C ILE A 65 -5.59 10.67 11.02
N ASP A 66 -5.29 10.75 12.33
CA ASP A 66 -4.17 11.47 12.91
C ASP A 66 -2.84 11.21 12.16
N LYS A 67 -2.01 12.25 12.03
CA LYS A 67 -0.77 12.26 11.24
C LYS A 67 0.19 11.13 11.64
N LYS A 68 0.12 10.67 12.89
CA LYS A 68 0.94 9.57 13.42
C LYS A 68 0.66 8.21 12.77
N PHE A 69 -0.56 7.99 12.26
CA PHE A 69 -0.97 6.74 11.60
C PHE A 69 -1.30 6.94 10.11
N LYS A 70 -0.92 8.09 9.55
CA LYS A 70 -1.20 8.41 8.15
C LYS A 70 -0.22 7.67 7.24
N GLU A 71 -0.52 6.41 6.99
CA GLU A 71 0.15 5.64 5.94
C GLU A 71 -0.24 6.19 4.56
N PRO A 72 0.71 6.32 3.61
CA PRO A 72 0.45 6.86 2.27
C PRO A 72 -0.27 5.86 1.36
N LEU A 73 -1.32 5.18 1.85
CA LEU A 73 -2.16 4.27 1.07
C LEU A 73 -2.92 4.98 -0.05
N SER A 74 -3.08 6.30 0.02
CA SER A 74 -3.78 7.07 -1.01
C SER A 74 -3.10 6.95 -2.37
N ILE A 75 -1.76 6.83 -2.43
CA ILE A 75 -1.04 6.80 -3.71
C ILE A 75 -1.32 5.51 -4.50
N PRO A 76 -1.18 4.30 -3.92
CA PRO A 76 -1.61 3.07 -4.59
C PRO A 76 -3.06 3.09 -5.05
N VAL A 77 -3.97 3.66 -4.25
CA VAL A 77 -5.40 3.77 -4.61
C VAL A 77 -5.59 4.67 -5.83
N TYR A 78 -4.93 5.83 -5.89
CA TYR A 78 -5.00 6.70 -7.08
C TYR A 78 -4.43 6.02 -8.32
N PHE A 79 -3.32 5.28 -8.18
CA PHE A 79 -2.74 4.52 -9.28
C PHE A 79 -3.70 3.44 -9.80
N TYR A 80 -4.39 2.74 -8.89
CA TYR A 80 -5.40 1.74 -9.25
C TYR A 80 -6.58 2.35 -10.02
N VAL A 81 -7.11 3.49 -9.56
CA VAL A 81 -8.19 4.20 -10.26
C VAL A 81 -7.76 4.61 -11.67
N ILE A 82 -6.55 5.15 -11.83
CA ILE A 82 -6.01 5.51 -13.15
C ILE A 82 -5.87 4.26 -14.03
N TYR A 83 -5.32 3.16 -13.50
CA TYR A 83 -5.21 1.89 -14.20
C TYR A 83 -6.57 1.39 -14.70
N ILE A 84 -7.61 1.45 -13.88
CA ILE A 84 -8.96 1.05 -14.27
C ILE A 84 -9.52 1.92 -15.39
N ILE A 85 -9.36 3.25 -15.31
CA ILE A 85 -9.82 4.16 -16.36
C ILE A 85 -9.13 3.81 -17.68
N LEU A 86 -7.80 3.63 -17.66
CA LEU A 86 -7.05 3.23 -18.85
C LEU A 86 -7.50 1.87 -19.38
N TYR A 87 -7.74 0.88 -18.51
CA TYR A 87 -8.26 -0.42 -18.91
C TYR A 87 -9.61 -0.32 -19.62
N TYR A 88 -10.53 0.52 -19.13
CA TYR A 88 -11.80 0.76 -19.81
C TYR A 88 -11.63 1.45 -21.17
N VAL A 89 -10.70 2.41 -21.29
CA VAL A 89 -10.38 3.03 -22.58
C VAL A 89 -9.83 1.99 -23.56
N MET A 90 -8.92 1.12 -23.12
CA MET A 90 -8.37 0.04 -23.95
C MET A 90 -9.46 -0.94 -24.41
N LYS A 91 -10.48 -1.17 -23.58
CA LYS A 91 -11.63 -2.02 -23.94
C LYS A 91 -12.46 -1.44 -25.09
N LEU A 92 -12.47 -0.12 -25.29
CA LEU A 92 -13.16 0.51 -26.42
C LEU A 92 -12.51 0.22 -27.77
N VAL A 93 -11.21 -0.10 -27.79
CA VAL A 93 -10.44 -0.42 -29.00
C VAL A 93 -10.82 -1.80 -29.58
N LYS A 94 -11.51 -2.65 -28.82
CA LYS A 94 -11.96 -4.01 -29.22
C LYS A 94 -10.84 -4.92 -29.75
N ASP A 95 -9.61 -4.76 -29.26
CA ASP A 95 -8.49 -5.65 -29.55
C ASP A 95 -8.16 -6.53 -28.33
N ASN A 96 -8.59 -7.80 -28.40
CA ASN A 96 -8.47 -8.74 -27.27
C ASN A 96 -7.00 -9.02 -26.89
N ILE A 97 -6.10 -9.06 -27.87
CA ILE A 97 -4.67 -9.33 -27.64
C ILE A 97 -4.05 -8.14 -26.90
N LEU A 98 -4.34 -6.93 -27.37
CA LEU A 98 -3.84 -5.72 -26.76
C LEU A 98 -4.34 -5.55 -25.31
N ILE A 99 -5.62 -5.84 -25.06
CA ILE A 99 -6.22 -5.79 -23.72
C ILE A 99 -5.54 -6.79 -22.78
N TYR A 100 -5.23 -8.00 -23.25
CA TYR A 100 -4.55 -9.02 -22.46
C TYR A 100 -3.16 -8.55 -22.01
N TYR A 101 -2.32 -8.09 -22.94
CA TYR A 101 -0.99 -7.55 -22.61
C TYR A 101 -1.07 -6.33 -21.69
N PHE A 102 -2.01 -5.42 -21.96
CA PHE A 102 -2.22 -4.24 -21.13
C PHE A 102 -2.61 -4.61 -19.69
N SER A 103 -3.49 -5.60 -19.53
CA SER A 103 -3.89 -6.09 -18.20
C SER A 103 -2.74 -6.74 -17.45
N ALA A 104 -1.92 -7.55 -18.12
CA ALA A 104 -0.76 -8.19 -17.51
C ALA A 104 0.29 -7.15 -17.06
N ILE A 105 0.65 -6.22 -17.94
CA ILE A 105 1.62 -5.16 -17.64
C ILE A 105 1.08 -4.22 -16.55
N GLY A 106 -0.19 -3.80 -16.66
CA GLY A 106 -0.80 -2.92 -15.67
C GLY A 106 -0.88 -3.56 -14.29
N THR A 107 -1.15 -4.87 -14.21
CA THR A 107 -1.11 -5.61 -12.95
C THR A 107 0.30 -5.64 -12.36
N LEU A 108 1.33 -5.93 -13.17
CA LEU A 108 2.73 -5.90 -12.71
C LEU A 108 3.15 -4.51 -12.22
N MET A 109 2.80 -3.46 -12.96
CA MET A 109 3.07 -2.08 -12.55
C MET A 109 2.36 -1.73 -11.24
N TYR A 110 1.08 -2.07 -11.11
CA TYR A 110 0.30 -1.81 -9.90
C TYR A 110 0.90 -2.53 -8.69
N SER A 111 1.21 -3.83 -8.81
CA SER A 111 1.85 -4.59 -7.74
C SER A 111 3.21 -3.99 -7.33
N SER A 112 4.00 -3.52 -8.31
CA SER A 112 5.29 -2.87 -8.04
C SER A 112 5.11 -1.57 -7.26
N VAL A 113 4.14 -0.71 -7.66
CA VAL A 113 3.81 0.53 -6.95
C VAL A 113 3.37 0.24 -5.52
N VAL A 114 2.46 -0.71 -5.33
CA VAL A 114 2.00 -1.12 -3.99
C VAL A 114 3.17 -1.57 -3.12
N LEU A 115 4.07 -2.42 -3.65
CA LEU A 115 5.24 -2.91 -2.92
C LEU A 115 6.18 -1.78 -2.51
N VAL A 116 6.48 -0.85 -3.42
CA VAL A 116 7.36 0.29 -3.15
C VAL A 116 6.76 1.20 -2.08
N PHE A 117 5.48 1.57 -2.20
CA PHE A 117 4.86 2.51 -1.27
C PHE A 117 4.57 1.90 0.10
N LEU A 118 4.09 0.66 0.17
CA LEU A 118 3.75 0.03 1.45
C LEU A 118 4.96 -0.49 2.21
N PHE A 119 5.94 -1.07 1.52
CA PHE A 119 7.08 -1.71 2.17
C PHE A 119 8.32 -0.84 2.10
N VAL A 120 8.80 -0.47 0.90
CA VAL A 120 10.10 0.19 0.75
C VAL A 120 10.13 1.55 1.48
N ILE A 121 9.15 2.41 1.22
CA ILE A 121 9.07 3.74 1.87
C ILE A 121 8.87 3.59 3.39
N LYS A 122 8.06 2.62 3.82
CA LYS A 122 7.79 2.39 5.25
C LYS A 122 9.04 1.93 5.98
N PHE A 123 9.76 0.95 5.44
CA PHE A 123 11.02 0.48 6.01
C PHE A 123 12.07 1.58 6.02
N TYR A 124 12.16 2.38 4.95
CA TYR A 124 13.05 3.52 4.89
C TYR A 124 12.74 4.55 5.98
N ASN A 125 11.47 4.92 6.17
CA ASN A 125 11.06 5.86 7.20
C ASN A 125 11.36 5.34 8.62
N ILE A 126 11.13 4.05 8.88
CA ILE A 126 11.47 3.43 10.17
C ILE A 126 12.98 3.48 10.40
N TYR A 127 13.78 3.15 9.39
CA TYR A 127 15.24 3.17 9.48
C TYR A 127 15.77 4.60 9.72
N SER A 128 15.29 5.57 8.94
CA SER A 128 15.69 6.98 9.07
C SER A 128 15.30 7.58 10.42
N ASN A 129 14.13 7.22 10.97
CA ASN A 129 13.69 7.72 12.27
C ASN A 129 14.58 7.21 13.41
N LYS A 130 15.03 5.94 13.35
CA LYS A 130 15.97 5.39 14.33
C LYS A 130 17.32 6.09 14.31
N ASP A 131 17.84 6.44 13.13
CA ASP A 131 19.10 7.19 13.03
C ASP A 131 18.98 8.61 13.63
N ILE A 132 17.87 9.30 13.39
CA ILE A 132 17.60 10.62 13.98
C ILE A 132 17.49 10.53 15.50
N GLU A 133 16.80 9.51 16.03
CA GLU A 133 16.65 9.28 17.47
C GLU A 133 18.00 8.99 18.13
N ASN A 134 18.82 8.11 17.53
CA ASN A 134 20.17 7.82 18.00
C ASN A 134 21.07 9.07 18.00
N LYS A 135 20.96 9.94 16.97
CA LYS A 135 21.66 11.23 16.94
C LYS A 135 21.22 12.17 18.05
N LYS A 136 19.92 12.23 18.37
CA LYS A 136 19.40 13.02 19.50
C LYS A 136 19.92 12.49 20.83
N ILE A 137 19.88 11.18 21.04
CA ILE A 137 20.40 10.54 22.26
C ILE A 137 21.89 10.85 22.43
N LYS A 138 22.71 10.69 21.39
CA LYS A 138 24.14 11.03 21.43
C LYS A 138 24.38 12.50 21.83
N ARG A 139 23.60 13.44 21.29
CA ARG A 139 23.70 14.86 21.69
C ARG A 139 23.34 15.08 23.15
N LEU A 140 22.27 14.44 23.63
CA LEU A 140 21.86 14.52 25.03
C LEU A 140 22.92 13.91 25.97
N THR A 141 23.58 12.82 25.58
CA THR A 141 24.68 12.21 26.36
C THR A 141 25.90 13.14 26.42
N VAL A 142 26.28 13.80 25.32
CA VAL A 142 27.39 14.76 25.32
C VAL A 142 27.09 15.95 26.24
N VAL A 143 25.88 16.49 26.16
CA VAL A 143 25.44 17.60 27.04
C VAL A 143 25.45 17.16 28.51
N ARG A 144 24.93 15.97 28.83
CA ARG A 144 24.95 15.42 30.18
C ARG A 144 26.37 15.25 30.73
N ASN A 145 27.27 14.65 29.95
CA ASN A 145 28.67 14.46 30.34
C ASN A 145 29.37 15.81 30.60
N SER A 146 29.01 16.87 29.86
CA SER A 146 29.54 18.22 30.11
C SER A 146 29.09 18.78 31.46
N TYR A 147 27.85 18.54 31.87
CA TYR A 147 27.35 18.97 33.18
C TYR A 147 27.99 18.17 34.32
N ASP A 148 28.13 16.85 34.17
CA ASP A 148 28.77 15.99 35.18
C ASP A 148 30.23 16.41 35.44
N MET A 149 30.96 16.83 34.39
CA MET A 149 32.32 17.35 34.52
C MET A 149 32.38 18.68 35.28
N ILE A 150 31.40 19.56 35.09
CA ILE A 150 31.30 20.84 35.82
C ILE A 150 30.96 20.59 37.29
N CYS A 151 30.01 19.70 37.58
CA CYS A 151 29.63 19.32 38.95
C CYS A 151 30.82 18.73 39.72
N ASN A 152 31.54 17.77 39.14
CA ASN A 152 32.71 17.17 39.81
C ASN A 152 33.79 18.22 40.15
N LYS A 153 34.04 19.18 39.26
CA LYS A 153 34.99 20.26 39.52
C LYS A 153 34.53 21.20 40.64
N PHE A 154 33.22 21.45 40.75
CA PHE A 154 32.65 22.25 41.82
C PHE A 154 32.76 21.53 43.17
N THR A 155 32.41 20.25 43.26
CA THR A 155 32.52 19.45 44.50
C THR A 155 33.96 19.42 45.03
N GLN A 156 34.94 19.19 44.14
CA GLN A 156 36.36 19.21 44.52
C GLN A 156 36.81 20.59 45.05
N SER A 157 36.24 21.68 44.55
CA SER A 157 36.55 23.03 45.02
C SER A 157 35.97 23.29 46.42
N VAL A 158 34.84 22.68 46.76
CA VAL A 158 34.20 22.79 48.08
C VAL A 158 34.97 21.99 49.14
N GLU A 159 35.39 20.77 48.84
CA GLU A 159 36.21 19.95 49.76
C GLU A 159 37.54 20.64 50.14
N ILE A 160 38.17 21.33 49.19
CA ILE A 160 39.41 22.10 49.44
C ILE A 160 39.15 23.29 50.38
N MET A 161 37.94 23.85 50.39
CA MET A 161 37.57 24.94 51.31
C MET A 161 37.31 24.44 52.73
N GLU A 162 36.72 23.25 52.92
CA GLU A 162 36.48 22.68 54.25
C GLU A 162 37.78 22.31 54.98
N VAL A 163 38.79 21.79 54.28
CA VAL A 163 40.08 21.38 54.90
C VAL A 163 40.88 22.58 55.45
N LYS A 164 40.55 23.81 55.05
CA LYS A 164 41.26 25.02 55.48
C LYS A 164 40.65 25.72 56.71
N ASN A 165 39.51 25.25 57.19
CA ASN A 165 38.88 25.73 58.44
C ASN A 165 39.17 24.77 59.60
#